data_AF-A0A066ZAI9-F1
#
_entry.id   AF-A0A066ZAI9-F1
#
_cell.length_a   1.000
_cell.length_b   1.000
_cell.length_c   1.000
_cell.angle_alpha   90.00
_cell.angle_beta   90.00
_cell.angle_gamma   90.00
#
_symmetry.space_group_name_H-M   'P 1'
#
loop_
_entity.id
_entity.type
_entity.pdbx_description
1 polymer ?
#
loop_
_entity_poly.entity_id
_entity_poly.type
_entity_poly.pdbx_seq_one_letter_code
_entity_poly.pdbx_strand_id
1 'polypeptide(L)'
;MNSVQSDDLNLGQFQDAVHLEVWADDLATFPKIRRSGVHAETLSRASRGAPQHSIRFREQISRYGFGDELRAVFDAAGGMWGCAAFMRATDRGPFPARQRELADTAARLLGQLLRASHLPPEEPARTDPTPAVFLLDRHNRPRALSGPAEELLARLADPSPTSLRVPTAIAMAAEHARRAAHGLPTPHVPVRIRTHDGHWYLLHAATLRETAGGGAADEVTVVATPASPAHVIPLHLAAYGLTAREQEVALLLIRGADTREVAQQLAMTPYTVQDHLKAVFTKTGVTRRQELTARIMLALNPPPD
;
A
#
# COMPACT_ATOMS: atom_id res chain seq x y z
N MET A 1 -4.57 1.32 0.14
CA MET A 1 -4.77 1.14 -1.31
C MET A 1 -6.26 1.12 -1.49
N ASN A 2 -6.83 2.18 -2.08
CA ASN A 2 -8.27 2.25 -2.35
C ASN A 2 -8.48 1.69 -3.75
N SER A 3 -9.28 0.62 -3.90
CA SER A 3 -9.49 -0.04 -5.18
C SER A 3 -10.80 0.42 -5.83
N VAL A 4 -10.77 1.48 -6.63
CA VAL A 4 -11.95 1.93 -7.38
C VAL A 4 -12.12 1.11 -8.65
N GLN A 5 -13.32 0.56 -8.83
CA GLN A 5 -13.71 -0.26 -9.97
C GLN A 5 -14.52 0.57 -10.99
N SER A 6 -14.42 0.22 -12.27
CA SER A 6 -15.35 0.67 -13.30
C SER A 6 -16.48 -0.36 -13.48
N ASP A 7 -17.72 0.11 -13.60
CA ASP A 7 -18.98 -0.65 -13.53
C ASP A 7 -19.07 -1.88 -14.47
N ASP A 8 -18.21 -1.97 -15.50
CA ASP A 8 -18.25 -3.02 -16.54
C ASP A 8 -17.37 -4.27 -16.26
N LEU A 9 -16.66 -4.32 -15.13
CA LEU A 9 -15.83 -5.47 -14.74
C LEU A 9 -16.54 -6.36 -13.71
N ASN A 10 -16.73 -7.65 -13.99
CA ASN A 10 -17.39 -8.56 -13.04
C ASN A 10 -16.48 -8.88 -11.84
N LEU A 11 -16.97 -8.62 -10.64
CA LEU A 11 -16.21 -8.62 -9.39
C LEU A 11 -15.60 -9.96 -8.99
N GLY A 12 -16.14 -11.13 -9.36
CA GLY A 12 -15.58 -12.44 -8.96
C GLY A 12 -14.09 -12.66 -9.30
N GLN A 13 -13.53 -11.77 -10.11
CA GLN A 13 -12.22 -11.80 -10.80
C GLN A 13 -11.08 -11.12 -10.02
N PHE A 14 -11.38 -10.35 -8.97
CA PHE A 14 -10.36 -9.60 -8.20
C PHE A 14 -9.56 -10.50 -7.25
N GLN A 15 -10.13 -11.62 -6.81
CA GLN A 15 -9.44 -12.59 -5.96
C GLN A 15 -8.18 -13.15 -6.64
N ASP A 16 -8.28 -13.52 -7.91
CA ASP A 16 -7.15 -14.01 -8.70
C ASP A 16 -6.11 -12.91 -8.92
N ALA A 17 -6.53 -11.64 -9.01
CA ALA A 17 -5.61 -10.51 -9.14
C ALA A 17 -4.69 -10.39 -7.92
N VAL A 18 -5.26 -10.44 -6.71
CA VAL A 18 -4.51 -10.37 -5.45
C VAL A 18 -3.61 -11.58 -5.30
N HIS A 19 -4.13 -12.78 -5.57
CA HIS A 19 -3.33 -14.00 -5.51
C HIS A 19 -2.13 -13.93 -6.48
N LEU A 20 -2.35 -13.60 -7.75
CA LEU A 20 -1.27 -13.49 -8.73
C LEU A 20 -0.29 -12.35 -8.41
N GLU A 21 -0.74 -11.24 -7.84
CA GLU A 21 0.16 -10.16 -7.41
C GLU A 21 1.07 -10.59 -6.24
N VAL A 22 0.57 -11.42 -5.32
CA VAL A 22 1.34 -11.89 -4.17
C VAL A 22 2.20 -13.11 -4.50
N TRP A 23 1.72 -14.04 -5.32
CA TRP A 23 2.36 -15.34 -5.54
C TRP A 23 3.23 -15.40 -6.78
N ALA A 24 2.85 -14.71 -7.85
CA ALA A 24 3.47 -14.89 -9.14
C ALA A 24 4.63 -13.92 -9.36
N ASP A 25 5.78 -14.45 -9.80
CA ASP A 25 6.78 -13.61 -10.45
C ASP A 25 6.40 -13.46 -11.92
N ASP A 26 6.06 -12.23 -12.33
CA ASP A 26 5.52 -11.95 -13.66
C ASP A 26 6.24 -10.77 -14.33
N LEU A 27 6.00 -10.56 -15.62
CA LEU A 27 6.77 -9.62 -16.45
C LEU A 27 6.54 -8.15 -16.07
N ALA A 28 5.29 -7.76 -15.74
CA ALA A 28 4.87 -6.37 -15.52
C ALA A 28 4.22 -6.16 -14.14
N THR A 29 4.84 -6.65 -13.06
CA THR A 29 4.33 -6.38 -11.69
C THR A 29 4.54 -4.92 -11.28
N PHE A 30 3.68 -4.37 -10.41
CA PHE A 30 3.82 -2.97 -9.98
C PHE A 30 5.22 -2.66 -9.39
N PRO A 31 5.84 -3.53 -8.58
CA PRO A 31 7.21 -3.32 -8.11
C PRO A 31 8.26 -3.31 -9.24
N LYS A 32 8.09 -4.12 -10.29
CA LYS A 32 9.01 -4.14 -11.44
C LYS A 32 8.88 -2.87 -12.29
N ILE A 33 7.64 -2.41 -12.54
CA ILE A 33 7.38 -1.16 -13.26
C ILE A 33 8.06 -0.01 -12.51
N ARG A 34 7.78 0.12 -11.21
CA ARG A 34 8.38 1.15 -10.35
C ARG A 34 9.91 1.15 -10.39
N ARG A 35 10.55 -0.03 -10.28
CA ARG A 35 12.03 -0.16 -10.31
C ARG A 35 12.65 0.16 -11.66
N SER A 36 11.89 0.06 -12.76
CA SER A 36 12.40 0.36 -14.10
C SER A 36 12.53 1.86 -14.39
N GLY A 37 11.94 2.72 -13.54
CA GLY A 37 11.94 4.17 -13.71
C GLY A 37 10.82 4.72 -14.60
N VAL A 38 10.01 3.84 -15.22
CA VAL A 38 8.76 4.24 -15.88
C VAL A 38 7.58 4.15 -14.91
N HIS A 39 6.50 4.87 -15.21
CA HIS A 39 5.28 4.90 -14.42
C HIS A 39 4.14 4.10 -15.08
N ALA A 40 4.25 3.77 -16.37
CA ALA A 40 3.28 2.92 -17.04
C ALA A 40 3.93 1.93 -18.01
N GLU A 41 3.40 0.69 -18.02
CA GLU A 41 3.85 -0.40 -18.88
C GLU A 41 2.67 -1.18 -19.44
N THR A 42 2.83 -1.75 -20.63
CA THR A 42 1.86 -2.68 -21.21
C THR A 42 2.40 -4.10 -21.21
N LEU A 43 1.52 -5.08 -21.04
CA LEU A 43 1.91 -6.47 -21.04
C LEU A 43 2.48 -6.89 -22.40
N SER A 44 1.85 -6.47 -23.50
CA SER A 44 2.33 -6.67 -24.86
C SER A 44 3.78 -6.20 -25.07
N ARG A 45 4.16 -5.05 -24.49
CA ARG A 45 5.53 -4.52 -24.57
C ARG A 45 6.49 -5.27 -23.65
N ALA A 46 6.11 -5.48 -22.39
CA ALA A 46 6.92 -6.21 -21.41
C ALA A 46 7.23 -7.64 -21.86
N SER A 47 6.31 -8.27 -22.58
CA SER A 47 6.45 -9.61 -23.15
C SER A 47 7.02 -9.67 -24.57
N ARG A 48 7.34 -8.51 -25.18
CA ARG A 48 7.81 -8.41 -26.58
C ARG A 48 6.88 -9.12 -27.58
N GLY A 49 5.57 -8.96 -27.40
CA GLY A 49 4.54 -9.57 -28.24
C GLY A 49 4.24 -11.04 -27.93
N ALA A 50 4.78 -11.59 -26.83
CA ALA A 50 4.52 -12.95 -26.38
C ALA A 50 3.77 -12.97 -25.03
N PRO A 51 2.54 -12.42 -24.94
CA PRO A 51 1.82 -12.27 -23.67
C PRO A 51 1.59 -13.61 -22.96
N GLN A 52 1.56 -14.73 -23.68
CA GLN A 52 1.50 -16.08 -23.11
C GLN A 52 2.64 -16.43 -22.15
N HIS A 53 3.77 -15.70 -22.16
CA HIS A 53 4.82 -15.88 -21.16
C HIS A 53 4.43 -15.33 -19.79
N SER A 54 3.49 -14.39 -19.73
CA SER A 54 2.94 -13.91 -18.46
C SER A 54 1.93 -14.89 -17.90
N ILE A 55 2.15 -15.27 -16.64
CA ILE A 55 1.19 -16.08 -15.89
C ILE A 55 -0.12 -15.34 -15.69
N ARG A 56 -0.07 -14.02 -15.43
CA ARG A 56 -1.27 -13.21 -15.33
C ARG A 56 -2.06 -13.18 -16.63
N PHE A 57 -1.38 -13.19 -17.76
CA PHE A 57 -2.06 -13.33 -19.04
C PHE A 57 -2.84 -14.63 -19.14
N ARG A 58 -2.15 -15.76 -18.93
CA ARG A 58 -2.72 -17.11 -19.11
C ARG A 58 -3.83 -17.44 -18.10
N GLU A 59 -3.66 -17.00 -16.85
CA GLU A 59 -4.52 -17.39 -15.74
C GLU A 59 -5.66 -16.39 -15.50
N GLN A 60 -5.48 -15.12 -15.87
CA GLN A 60 -6.46 -14.06 -15.63
C GLN A 60 -6.88 -13.37 -16.92
N ILE A 61 -6.00 -12.61 -17.58
CA ILE A 61 -6.37 -11.67 -18.64
C ILE A 61 -7.07 -12.39 -19.81
N SER A 62 -6.47 -13.47 -20.35
CA SER A 62 -7.00 -14.17 -21.52
C SER A 62 -8.27 -14.96 -21.19
N ARG A 63 -8.41 -15.48 -19.97
CA ARG A 63 -9.60 -16.24 -19.55
C ARG A 63 -10.86 -15.38 -19.50
N TYR A 64 -10.69 -14.07 -19.34
CA TYR A 64 -11.78 -13.10 -19.31
C TYR A 64 -11.95 -12.33 -20.63
N GLY A 65 -11.35 -12.80 -21.72
CA GLY A 65 -11.56 -12.23 -23.06
C GLY A 65 -10.74 -10.98 -23.39
N PHE A 66 -9.79 -10.61 -22.52
CA PHE A 66 -8.88 -9.49 -22.74
C PHE A 66 -7.59 -9.95 -23.44
N GLY A 67 -7.04 -9.09 -24.29
CA GLY A 67 -5.85 -9.35 -25.09
C GLY A 67 -4.60 -8.59 -24.62
N ASP A 68 -4.75 -7.56 -23.80
CA ASP A 68 -3.63 -6.77 -23.26
C ASP A 68 -4.01 -6.09 -21.94
N GLU A 69 -3.00 -5.71 -21.16
CA GLU A 69 -3.15 -4.98 -19.89
C GLU A 69 -2.16 -3.82 -19.86
N LEU A 70 -2.63 -2.64 -19.48
CA LEU A 70 -1.79 -1.49 -19.14
C LEU A 70 -1.81 -1.31 -17.64
N ARG A 71 -0.63 -1.25 -17.02
CA ARG A 71 -0.48 -0.98 -15.59
C ARG A 71 0.22 0.34 -15.37
N ALA A 72 -0.25 1.10 -14.39
CA ALA A 72 0.31 2.38 -13.99
C ALA A 72 0.63 2.38 -12.49
N VAL A 73 1.77 2.97 -12.11
CA VAL A 73 2.20 3.19 -10.72
C VAL A 73 2.22 4.69 -10.43
N PHE A 74 1.53 5.09 -9.36
CA PHE A 74 1.41 6.48 -8.95
C PHE A 74 2.48 6.78 -7.89
N ASP A 75 3.74 6.88 -8.34
CA ASP A 75 4.89 7.18 -7.48
C ASP A 75 5.08 8.69 -7.32
N ALA A 76 5.38 9.14 -6.10
CA ALA A 76 5.78 10.50 -5.82
C ALA A 76 6.71 10.54 -4.59
N ALA A 77 7.80 11.31 -4.72
CA ALA A 77 8.79 11.53 -3.66
C ALA A 77 9.33 10.24 -3.00
N GLY A 78 9.50 9.17 -3.78
CA GLY A 78 10.05 7.90 -3.30
C GLY A 78 9.03 6.98 -2.64
N GLY A 79 7.73 7.26 -2.75
CA GLY A 79 6.63 6.39 -2.30
C GLY A 79 5.61 6.10 -3.39
N MET A 80 5.11 4.87 -3.47
CA MET A 80 4.00 4.49 -4.36
C MET A 80 2.67 4.77 -3.64
N TRP A 81 1.95 5.80 -4.08
CA TRP A 81 0.71 6.28 -3.47
C TRP A 81 -0.55 5.63 -4.05
N GLY A 82 -0.39 4.88 -5.14
CA GLY A 82 -1.43 4.06 -5.72
C GLY A 82 -0.96 3.37 -6.99
N CYS A 83 -1.87 2.65 -7.61
CA CYS A 83 -1.66 2.01 -8.90
C CYS A 83 -2.99 1.80 -9.60
N ALA A 84 -2.95 1.56 -10.90
CA ALA A 84 -4.10 1.19 -11.69
C ALA A 84 -3.74 0.11 -12.72
N ALA A 85 -4.72 -0.72 -13.06
CA ALA A 85 -4.64 -1.68 -14.15
C ALA A 85 -5.83 -1.47 -15.09
N PHE A 86 -5.56 -1.45 -16.39
CA PHE A 86 -6.54 -1.26 -17.45
C PHE A 86 -6.50 -2.46 -18.38
N MET A 87 -7.64 -3.11 -18.56
CA MET A 87 -7.77 -4.27 -19.44
C MET A 87 -8.24 -3.81 -20.83
N ARG A 88 -7.76 -4.47 -21.89
CA ARG A 88 -8.16 -4.18 -23.27
C ARG A 88 -8.69 -5.42 -23.96
N ALA A 89 -9.87 -5.28 -24.56
CA ALA A 89 -10.53 -6.35 -25.29
C ALA A 89 -9.67 -6.83 -26.47
N THR A 90 -9.75 -8.13 -26.76
CA THR A 90 -8.89 -8.82 -27.75
C THR A 90 -9.07 -8.25 -29.17
N ASP A 91 -10.28 -7.85 -29.54
CA ASP A 91 -10.64 -7.29 -30.83
C ASP A 91 -10.05 -5.89 -31.10
N ARG A 92 -9.54 -5.20 -30.07
CA ARG A 92 -8.93 -3.87 -30.19
C ARG A 92 -7.41 -3.91 -30.39
N GLY A 93 -6.79 -5.09 -30.29
CA GLY A 93 -5.34 -5.28 -30.35
C GLY A 93 -4.59 -4.75 -29.11
N PRO A 94 -3.23 -4.71 -29.13
CA PRO A 94 -2.43 -4.25 -28.01
C PRO A 94 -2.46 -2.72 -27.82
N PHE A 95 -2.33 -2.25 -26.59
CA PHE A 95 -2.32 -0.82 -26.26
C PHE A 95 -1.26 -0.07 -27.12
N PRO A 96 -1.66 0.97 -27.87
CA PRO A 96 -0.72 1.77 -28.64
C PRO A 96 0.28 2.53 -27.75
N ALA A 97 1.49 2.79 -28.27
CA ALA A 97 2.54 3.53 -27.56
C ALA A 97 2.05 4.87 -26.98
N ARG A 98 1.26 5.63 -27.76
CA ARG A 98 0.67 6.91 -27.32
C ARG A 98 -0.20 6.79 -26.05
N GLN A 99 -0.90 5.67 -25.86
CA GLN A 99 -1.76 5.47 -24.69
C GLN A 99 -0.90 5.14 -23.45
N ARG A 100 0.17 4.37 -23.64
CA ARG A 100 1.16 4.10 -22.58
C ARG A 100 1.89 5.39 -22.15
N GLU A 101 2.28 6.23 -23.09
CA GLU A 101 2.95 7.52 -22.82
C GLU A 101 2.03 8.50 -22.10
N LEU A 102 0.75 8.56 -22.50
CA LEU A 102 -0.27 9.31 -21.79
C LEU A 102 -0.44 8.81 -20.35
N ALA A 103 -0.53 7.48 -20.17
CA ALA A 103 -0.64 6.88 -18.85
C ALA A 103 0.60 7.15 -17.98
N ASP A 104 1.82 7.13 -18.53
CA ASP A 104 3.05 7.46 -17.80
C ASP A 104 3.01 8.90 -17.29
N THR A 105 2.56 9.84 -18.13
CA THR A 105 2.45 11.25 -17.79
C THR A 105 1.37 11.48 -16.72
N ALA A 106 0.19 10.89 -16.91
CA ALA A 106 -0.92 10.98 -15.96
C ALA A 106 -0.55 10.36 -14.60
N ALA A 107 0.15 9.23 -14.59
CA ALA A 107 0.54 8.53 -13.38
C ALA A 107 1.43 9.37 -12.47
N ARG A 108 2.32 10.20 -13.02
CA ARG A 108 3.15 11.15 -12.24
C ARG A 108 2.31 12.21 -11.53
N LEU A 109 1.34 12.79 -12.24
CA LEU A 109 0.43 13.81 -11.68
C LEU A 109 -0.47 13.20 -10.60
N LEU A 110 -1.04 12.02 -10.89
CA LEU A 110 -1.86 11.28 -9.93
C LEU A 110 -1.06 10.89 -8.68
N GLY A 111 0.20 10.49 -8.81
CA GLY A 111 1.08 10.22 -7.67
C GLY A 111 1.22 11.44 -6.75
N GLN A 112 1.42 12.63 -7.32
CA GLN A 112 1.53 13.87 -6.54
C GLN A 112 0.22 14.23 -5.83
N LEU A 113 -0.92 14.08 -6.53
CA LEU A 113 -2.25 14.37 -5.98
C LEU A 113 -2.63 13.38 -4.87
N LEU A 114 -2.44 12.08 -5.10
CA LEU A 114 -2.70 11.04 -4.10
C LEU A 114 -1.80 11.21 -2.87
N ARG A 115 -0.53 11.57 -3.06
CA ARG A 115 0.34 11.91 -1.92
C ARG A 115 -0.24 13.07 -1.10
N ALA A 116 -0.64 14.15 -1.76
CA ALA A 116 -1.18 15.32 -1.08
C ALA A 116 -2.49 15.01 -0.33
N SER A 117 -3.31 14.08 -0.84
CA SER A 117 -4.55 13.64 -0.18
C SER A 117 -4.32 12.77 1.06
N HIS A 118 -3.11 12.26 1.28
CA HIS A 118 -2.77 11.46 2.47
C HIS A 118 -2.33 12.31 3.67
N LEU A 119 -2.36 13.64 3.55
CA LEU A 119 -2.19 14.51 4.71
C LEU A 119 -3.33 14.28 5.73
N PRO A 120 -3.06 14.47 7.04
CA PRO A 120 -4.05 14.23 8.08
C PRO A 120 -5.26 15.17 7.89
N PRO A 121 -6.49 14.71 8.20
CA PRO A 121 -7.65 15.61 8.25
C PRO A 121 -7.51 16.58 9.43
N GLU A 122 -8.13 17.75 9.33
CA GLU A 122 -8.12 18.76 10.41
C GLU A 122 -9.03 18.41 11.59
N GLU A 123 -10.08 17.60 11.37
CA GLU A 123 -11.06 17.25 12.41
C GLU A 123 -10.87 15.82 12.97
N PRO A 124 -10.95 15.65 14.30
CA PRO A 124 -10.57 14.41 14.99
C PRO A 124 -11.65 13.32 14.98
N ALA A 125 -11.19 12.08 15.08
CA ALA A 125 -12.02 10.91 15.32
C ALA A 125 -12.53 10.87 16.76
N ARG A 126 -13.76 10.37 16.96
CA ARG A 126 -14.47 10.45 18.25
C ARG A 126 -14.50 9.13 19.05
N THR A 127 -13.88 8.05 18.56
CA THR A 127 -13.98 6.70 19.15
C THR A 127 -12.62 6.04 19.34
N ASP A 128 -12.40 5.42 20.50
CA ASP A 128 -11.16 4.71 20.77
C ASP A 128 -11.03 3.45 19.89
N PRO A 129 -9.93 3.29 19.14
CA PRO A 129 -9.76 2.15 18.26
C PRO A 129 -9.45 0.88 19.07
N THR A 130 -10.23 -0.19 18.86
CA THR A 130 -10.03 -1.50 19.50
C THR A 130 -9.51 -2.55 18.52
N PRO A 131 -8.78 -3.58 18.98
CA PRO A 131 -8.33 -4.67 18.11
C PRO A 131 -9.50 -5.44 17.47
N ALA A 132 -9.35 -5.79 16.20
CA ALA A 132 -10.33 -6.52 15.41
C ALA A 132 -9.73 -7.83 14.87
N VAL A 133 -10.50 -8.92 14.87
CA VAL A 133 -10.06 -10.25 14.43
C VAL A 133 -10.93 -10.75 13.28
N PHE A 134 -10.27 -11.20 12.22
CA PHE A 134 -10.86 -11.79 11.03
C PHE A 134 -10.36 -13.21 10.88
N LEU A 135 -11.25 -14.18 10.71
CA LEU A 135 -10.90 -15.54 10.31
C LEU A 135 -11.32 -15.73 8.85
N LEU A 136 -10.35 -16.00 7.98
CA LEU A 136 -10.55 -16.11 6.54
C LEU A 136 -10.31 -17.55 6.06
N ASP A 137 -11.13 -18.00 5.13
CA ASP A 137 -10.93 -19.25 4.41
C ASP A 137 -9.84 -19.15 3.32
N ARG A 138 -9.60 -20.25 2.62
CA ARG A 138 -8.62 -20.36 1.51
C ARG A 138 -8.83 -19.40 0.34
N HIS A 139 -10.01 -18.79 0.27
CA HIS A 139 -10.42 -17.86 -0.78
C HIS A 139 -10.52 -16.43 -0.26
N ASN A 140 -9.95 -16.15 0.92
CA ASN A 140 -10.02 -14.87 1.64
C ASN A 140 -11.44 -14.43 2.01
N ARG A 141 -12.40 -15.37 2.08
CA ARG A 141 -13.77 -15.07 2.52
C ARG A 141 -13.84 -15.16 4.05
N PRO A 142 -14.53 -14.23 4.72
CA PRO A 142 -14.75 -14.32 6.16
C PRO A 142 -15.51 -15.60 6.53
N ARG A 143 -14.96 -16.38 7.45
CA ARG A 143 -15.71 -17.43 8.18
C ARG A 143 -16.24 -16.95 9.51
N ALA A 144 -15.48 -16.09 10.18
CA ALA A 144 -15.85 -15.48 11.45
C ALA A 144 -15.21 -14.11 11.58
N LEU A 145 -15.91 -13.21 12.25
CA LEU A 145 -15.49 -11.84 12.55
C LEU A 145 -15.75 -11.59 14.05
N SER A 146 -14.86 -10.88 14.72
CA SER A 146 -15.19 -10.30 16.03
C SER A 146 -16.12 -9.10 15.85
N GLY A 147 -16.88 -8.72 16.88
CA GLY A 147 -17.72 -7.49 16.83
C GLY A 147 -16.96 -6.25 16.36
N PRO A 148 -15.77 -5.94 16.94
CA PRO A 148 -14.93 -4.84 16.45
C PRO A 148 -14.48 -4.96 14.98
N ALA A 149 -14.41 -6.18 14.42
CA ALA A 149 -14.04 -6.37 13.02
C ALA A 149 -15.19 -5.96 12.07
N GLU A 150 -16.43 -6.24 12.43
CA GLU A 150 -17.62 -5.78 11.69
C GLU A 150 -17.70 -4.24 11.70
N GLU A 151 -17.52 -3.63 12.87
CA GLU A 151 -17.48 -2.17 13.02
C GLU A 151 -16.33 -1.53 12.25
N LEU A 152 -15.13 -2.15 12.29
CA LEU A 152 -13.97 -1.67 11.57
C LEU A 152 -14.24 -1.66 10.06
N LEU A 153 -14.80 -2.73 9.49
CA LEU A 153 -15.13 -2.81 8.06
C LEU A 153 -16.05 -1.66 7.62
N ALA A 154 -17.07 -1.32 8.43
CA ALA A 154 -17.97 -0.22 8.14
C ALA A 154 -17.28 1.17 8.17
N ARG A 155 -16.16 1.30 8.88
CA ARG A 155 -15.43 2.56 9.03
C ARG A 155 -14.24 2.72 8.09
N LEU A 156 -13.93 1.76 7.23
CA LEU A 156 -12.77 1.90 6.35
C LEU A 156 -12.95 3.04 5.34
N ALA A 157 -11.86 3.78 5.10
CA ALA A 157 -11.84 4.85 4.11
C ALA A 157 -11.95 4.31 2.66
N ASP A 158 -11.78 2.99 2.49
CA ASP A 158 -12.00 2.29 1.23
C ASP A 158 -13.33 1.52 1.31
N PRO A 159 -14.44 2.09 0.81
CA PRO A 159 -15.74 1.43 0.81
C PRO A 159 -15.90 0.45 -0.36
N SER A 160 -14.86 0.27 -1.20
CA SER A 160 -15.01 -0.41 -2.48
C SER A 160 -15.51 -1.84 -2.25
N PRO A 161 -16.73 -2.17 -2.73
CA PRO A 161 -17.31 -3.49 -2.58
C PRO A 161 -16.55 -4.45 -3.50
N THR A 162 -15.39 -4.93 -3.03
CA THR A 162 -14.65 -5.96 -3.73
C THR A 162 -15.34 -7.31 -3.54
N SER A 163 -15.16 -8.24 -4.47
CA SER A 163 -15.68 -9.61 -4.36
C SER A 163 -15.11 -10.40 -3.19
N LEU A 164 -14.00 -9.90 -2.64
CA LEU A 164 -13.29 -10.49 -1.52
C LEU A 164 -14.13 -10.48 -0.23
N ARG A 165 -15.20 -9.67 -0.15
CA ARG A 165 -15.99 -9.42 1.08
C ARG A 165 -15.19 -8.82 2.24
N VAL A 166 -13.89 -8.61 2.03
CA VAL A 166 -12.95 -7.85 2.86
C VAL A 166 -12.14 -6.93 1.95
N PRO A 167 -11.66 -5.79 2.46
CA PRO A 167 -10.76 -4.92 1.72
C PRO A 167 -9.53 -5.63 1.16
N THR A 168 -9.06 -5.17 0.01
CA THR A 168 -7.85 -5.67 -0.67
C THR A 168 -6.65 -5.82 0.26
N ALA A 169 -6.44 -4.86 1.18
CA ALA A 169 -5.34 -4.91 2.13
C ALA A 169 -5.41 -6.10 3.10
N ILE A 170 -6.62 -6.50 3.53
CA ILE A 170 -6.81 -7.66 4.40
C ILE A 170 -6.51 -8.95 3.62
N ALA A 171 -7.01 -9.07 2.38
CA ALA A 171 -6.70 -10.21 1.52
C ALA A 171 -5.20 -10.31 1.20
N MET A 172 -4.53 -9.19 0.91
CA MET A 172 -3.08 -9.17 0.69
C MET A 172 -2.30 -9.62 1.93
N ALA A 173 -2.70 -9.18 3.14
CA ALA A 173 -2.09 -9.64 4.38
C ALA A 173 -2.25 -11.17 4.55
N ALA A 174 -3.43 -11.68 4.21
CA ALA A 174 -3.70 -13.12 4.27
C ALA A 174 -2.88 -13.93 3.26
N GLU A 175 -2.80 -13.49 2.00
CA GLU A 175 -1.98 -14.13 0.97
C GLU A 175 -0.49 -14.10 1.33
N HIS A 176 0.01 -13.01 1.91
CA HIS A 176 1.39 -12.98 2.44
C HIS A 176 1.61 -13.99 3.57
N ALA A 177 0.66 -14.14 4.49
CA ALA A 177 0.78 -15.15 5.56
C ALA A 177 0.85 -16.57 4.98
N ARG A 178 0.00 -16.89 3.98
CA ARG A 178 0.06 -18.17 3.27
C ARG A 178 1.41 -18.37 2.59
N ARG A 179 1.85 -17.39 1.80
CA ARG A 179 3.14 -17.44 1.10
C ARG A 179 4.31 -17.71 2.05
N ALA A 180 4.31 -17.06 3.22
CA ALA A 180 5.30 -17.30 4.27
C ALA A 180 5.21 -18.73 4.87
N ALA A 181 4.00 -19.25 5.10
CA ALA A 181 3.79 -20.62 5.58
C ALA A 181 4.29 -21.69 4.60
N HIS A 182 4.30 -21.37 3.29
CA HIS A 182 4.92 -22.20 2.24
C HIS A 182 6.45 -22.01 2.12
N GLY A 183 7.08 -21.27 3.04
CA GLY A 183 8.53 -21.05 3.04
C GLY A 183 9.02 -20.11 1.93
N LEU A 184 8.12 -19.39 1.26
CA LEU A 184 8.48 -18.46 0.21
C LEU A 184 8.80 -17.07 0.81
N PRO A 185 9.75 -16.31 0.22
CA PRO A 185 10.06 -14.97 0.67
C PRO A 185 8.83 -14.06 0.60
N THR A 186 8.59 -13.29 1.66
CA THR A 186 7.53 -12.27 1.72
C THR A 186 8.12 -10.90 2.04
N PRO A 187 7.47 -9.81 1.60
CA PRO A 187 7.89 -8.47 2.00
C PRO A 187 7.75 -8.31 3.52
N HIS A 188 8.81 -7.88 4.21
CA HIS A 188 8.76 -7.51 5.64
C HIS A 188 8.08 -6.15 5.89
N VAL A 189 7.22 -5.70 4.97
CA VAL A 189 6.59 -4.39 5.05
C VAL A 189 5.24 -4.52 5.75
N PRO A 190 5.02 -3.84 6.88
CA PRO A 190 3.75 -3.90 7.57
C PRO A 190 2.60 -3.37 6.71
N VAL A 191 1.52 -4.17 6.62
CA VAL A 191 0.28 -3.77 5.94
C VAL A 191 -0.54 -2.92 6.90
N ARG A 192 -0.98 -1.76 6.43
CA ARG A 192 -1.74 -0.80 7.23
C ARG A 192 -3.03 -0.45 6.53
N ILE A 193 -4.06 -0.20 7.30
CA ILE A 193 -5.34 0.33 6.81
C ILE A 193 -5.69 1.58 7.61
N ARG A 194 -6.47 2.48 6.98
CA ARG A 194 -6.93 3.71 7.59
C ARG A 194 -8.46 3.78 7.47
N THR A 195 -9.11 4.14 8.55
CA THR A 195 -10.55 4.41 8.60
C THR A 195 -10.85 5.82 8.07
N HIS A 196 -12.09 6.08 7.67
CA HIS A 196 -12.51 7.40 7.19
C HIS A 196 -12.40 8.47 8.29
N ASP A 197 -12.53 8.06 9.55
CA ASP A 197 -12.31 8.92 10.73
C ASP A 197 -10.82 9.17 11.04
N GLY A 198 -9.88 8.53 10.32
CA GLY A 198 -8.44 8.84 10.41
C GLY A 198 -7.60 7.90 11.27
N HIS A 199 -8.21 6.92 11.94
CA HIS A 199 -7.46 5.92 12.70
C HIS A 199 -6.67 4.98 11.78
N TRP A 200 -5.43 4.70 12.18
CA TRP A 200 -4.58 3.73 11.52
C TRP A 200 -4.60 2.40 12.28
N TYR A 201 -4.71 1.32 11.51
CA TYR A 201 -4.58 -0.05 12.00
C TYR A 201 -3.43 -0.76 11.29
N LEU A 202 -2.74 -1.60 12.05
CA LEU A 202 -1.71 -2.51 11.58
C LEU A 202 -2.30 -3.91 11.44
N LEU A 203 -2.08 -4.56 10.30
CA LEU A 203 -2.55 -5.91 10.05
C LEU A 203 -1.46 -6.94 10.35
N HIS A 204 -1.79 -7.91 11.18
CA HIS A 204 -1.00 -9.09 11.48
C HIS A 204 -1.74 -10.32 10.98
N ALA A 205 -1.13 -11.12 10.11
CA ALA A 205 -1.76 -12.30 9.53
C ALA A 205 -0.92 -13.55 9.80
N ALA A 206 -1.59 -14.65 10.15
CA ALA A 206 -0.95 -15.94 10.38
C ALA A 206 -1.86 -17.08 9.93
N THR A 207 -1.28 -18.10 9.28
CA THR A 207 -2.00 -19.32 8.91
C THR A 207 -2.32 -20.15 10.14
N LEU A 208 -3.52 -20.71 10.19
CA LEU A 208 -3.90 -21.68 11.22
C LEU A 208 -3.51 -23.09 10.78
N ARG A 209 -3.11 -23.92 11.74
CA ARG A 209 -2.92 -25.36 11.51
C ARG A 209 -3.95 -26.10 12.33
N GLU A 210 -4.59 -27.10 11.74
CA GLU A 210 -5.41 -28.02 12.52
C GLU A 210 -4.52 -28.76 13.53
N THR A 211 -4.96 -28.80 14.78
CA THR A 211 -4.23 -29.43 15.88
C THR A 211 -4.38 -30.96 15.88
N ALA A 212 -5.33 -31.52 15.12
CA ALA A 212 -5.65 -32.95 15.09
C ALA A 212 -5.37 -33.59 13.72
N GLY A 213 -4.11 -33.59 13.28
CA GLY A 213 -3.61 -34.46 12.20
C GLY A 213 -4.08 -34.15 10.77
N GLY A 214 -4.97 -33.17 10.57
CA GLY A 214 -5.25 -32.59 9.26
C GLY A 214 -4.12 -31.64 8.83
N GLY A 215 -3.82 -31.63 7.52
CA GLY A 215 -2.81 -30.74 6.94
C GLY A 215 -3.06 -29.25 7.28
N ALA A 216 -2.11 -28.38 6.91
CA ALA A 216 -2.26 -26.94 7.12
C ALA A 216 -3.67 -26.51 6.67
N ALA A 217 -4.48 -26.03 7.60
CA ALA A 217 -5.70 -25.37 7.18
C ALA A 217 -5.22 -24.18 6.35
N ASP A 218 -5.68 -24.09 5.12
CA ASP A 218 -5.54 -22.89 4.30
C ASP A 218 -6.43 -21.77 4.88
N GLU A 219 -6.49 -21.64 6.20
CA GLU A 219 -7.19 -20.60 6.91
C GLU A 219 -6.18 -19.62 7.47
N VAL A 220 -6.57 -18.36 7.49
CA VAL A 220 -5.73 -17.28 7.99
C VAL A 220 -6.51 -16.48 9.00
N THR A 221 -5.89 -16.27 10.16
CA THR A 221 -6.34 -15.24 11.10
C THR A 221 -5.63 -13.94 10.76
N VAL A 222 -6.40 -12.87 10.54
CA VAL A 222 -5.89 -11.50 10.45
C VAL A 222 -6.33 -10.74 11.70
N VAL A 223 -5.39 -10.14 12.40
CA VAL A 223 -5.62 -9.26 13.54
C VAL A 223 -5.27 -7.84 13.13
N ALA A 224 -6.24 -6.93 13.20
CA ALA A 224 -6.03 -5.50 13.02
C ALA A 224 -5.89 -4.85 14.39
N THR A 225 -4.71 -4.31 14.71
CA THR A 225 -4.46 -3.59 15.96
C THR A 225 -4.28 -2.09 15.69
N PRO A 226 -4.69 -1.19 16.61
CA PRO A 226 -4.36 0.23 16.47
C PRO A 226 -2.86 0.44 16.22
N ALA A 227 -2.52 1.22 15.20
CA ALA A 227 -1.13 1.44 14.82
C ALA A 227 -0.47 2.46 15.75
N SER A 228 0.69 2.10 16.31
CA SER A 228 1.46 3.04 17.14
C SER A 228 2.03 4.20 16.31
N PRO A 229 2.34 5.36 16.93
CA PRO A 229 3.02 6.49 16.29
C PRO A 229 4.21 6.08 15.41
N ALA A 230 5.05 5.15 15.90
CA ALA A 230 6.22 4.66 15.18
C ALA A 230 5.89 4.03 13.82
N HIS A 231 4.69 3.44 13.67
CA HIS A 231 4.24 2.85 12.41
C HIS A 231 3.67 3.87 11.43
N VAL A 232 3.19 5.01 11.92
CA VAL A 232 2.43 5.99 11.12
C VAL A 232 3.29 7.20 10.73
N ILE A 233 4.21 7.65 11.60
CA ILE A 233 5.11 8.78 11.32
C ILE A 233 5.81 8.67 9.96
N PRO A 234 6.40 7.52 9.56
CA PRO A 234 7.05 7.42 8.26
C PRO A 234 6.11 7.71 7.07
N LEU A 235 4.82 7.38 7.20
CA LEU A 235 3.83 7.67 6.15
C LEU A 235 3.57 9.17 6.04
N HIS A 236 3.42 9.87 7.17
CA HIS A 236 3.26 11.33 7.16
C HIS A 236 4.49 12.04 6.61
N LEU A 237 5.69 11.61 7.02
CA LEU A 237 6.94 12.16 6.49
C LEU A 237 7.05 11.96 4.97
N ALA A 238 6.69 10.77 4.47
CA ALA A 238 6.62 10.52 3.04
C ALA A 238 5.54 11.38 2.34
N ALA A 239 4.40 11.65 2.99
CA ALA A 239 3.33 12.48 2.45
C ALA A 239 3.76 13.94 2.27
N TYR A 240 4.64 14.46 3.14
CA TYR A 240 5.30 15.76 2.95
C TYR A 240 6.34 15.76 1.81
N GLY A 241 6.59 14.63 1.15
CA GLY A 241 7.54 14.52 0.05
C GLY A 241 9.01 14.48 0.51
N LEU A 242 9.24 14.06 1.76
CA LEU A 242 10.59 13.83 2.25
C LEU A 242 11.20 12.60 1.57
N THR A 243 12.44 12.74 1.09
CA THR A 243 13.26 11.64 0.58
C THR A 243 13.60 10.65 1.69
N ALA A 244 14.03 9.44 1.35
CA ALA A 244 14.42 8.43 2.34
C ALA A 244 15.42 8.98 3.38
N ARG A 245 16.45 9.72 2.93
CA ARG A 245 17.45 10.31 3.84
C ARG A 245 16.88 11.43 4.70
N GLU A 246 16.02 12.29 4.15
CA GLU A 246 15.33 13.32 4.93
C GLU A 246 14.37 12.72 5.96
N GLN A 247 13.72 11.58 5.65
CA GLN A 247 12.88 10.85 6.60
C GLN A 247 13.71 10.29 7.76
N GLU A 248 14.88 9.71 7.49
CA GLU A 248 15.80 9.23 8.54
C GLU A 248 16.20 10.37 9.49
N VAL A 249 16.60 11.52 8.94
CA VAL A 249 16.94 12.72 9.73
C VAL A 249 15.74 13.18 10.55
N ALA A 250 14.56 13.32 9.94
CA ALA A 250 13.36 13.78 10.63
C ALA A 250 12.91 12.83 11.75
N LEU A 251 13.01 11.52 11.55
CA LEU A 251 12.69 10.51 12.57
C LEU A 251 13.59 10.64 13.80
N LEU A 252 14.90 10.85 13.61
CA LEU A 252 15.82 11.04 14.72
C LEU A 252 15.55 12.35 15.48
N LEU A 253 15.21 13.43 14.77
CA LEU A 253 14.81 14.68 15.42
C LEU A 253 13.55 14.53 16.27
N ILE A 254 12.54 13.83 15.76
CA ILE A 254 11.27 13.59 16.47
C ILE A 254 11.52 12.76 17.73
N ARG A 255 12.50 11.86 17.70
CA ARG A 255 12.95 11.06 18.86
C ARG A 255 13.81 11.82 19.87
N GLY A 256 14.11 13.09 19.63
CA GLY A 256 14.90 13.91 20.57
C GLY A 256 16.38 14.04 20.22
N ALA A 257 16.90 13.40 19.16
CA ALA A 257 18.31 13.49 18.79
C ALA A 257 18.74 14.90 18.31
N ASP A 258 19.85 15.44 18.81
CA ASP A 258 20.44 16.68 18.32
C ASP A 258 21.21 16.51 16.99
N THR A 259 21.71 17.61 16.42
CA THR A 259 22.42 17.57 15.13
C THR A 259 23.68 16.70 15.17
N ARG A 260 24.40 16.65 16.29
CA ARG A 260 25.62 15.85 16.44
C ARG A 260 25.27 14.37 16.55
N GLU A 261 24.24 14.04 17.30
CA GLU A 261 23.74 12.67 17.44
C GLU A 261 23.21 12.14 16.11
N VAL A 262 22.46 12.95 15.35
CA VAL A 262 22.01 12.59 14.00
C VAL A 262 23.20 12.37 13.06
N ALA A 263 24.19 13.27 13.09
CA ALA A 263 25.39 13.18 12.28
C ALA A 263 26.15 11.86 12.57
N GLN A 264 26.31 11.52 13.85
CA GLN A 264 26.94 10.28 14.26
C GLN A 264 26.15 9.04 13.82
N GLN A 265 24.83 9.02 14.05
CA GLN A 265 24.00 7.85 13.75
C GLN A 265 23.85 7.58 12.25
N LEU A 266 23.83 8.62 11.42
CA LEU A 266 23.68 8.48 9.97
C LEU A 266 25.01 8.49 9.22
N ALA A 267 26.15 8.55 9.93
CA ALA A 267 27.50 8.69 9.37
C ALA A 267 27.61 9.87 8.40
N MET A 268 27.18 11.06 8.88
CA MET A 268 27.14 12.31 8.13
C MET A 268 27.91 13.41 8.87
N THR A 269 28.27 14.49 8.19
CA THR A 269 28.79 15.69 8.88
C THR A 269 27.63 16.49 9.49
N PRO A 270 27.84 17.21 10.61
CA PRO A 270 26.82 18.13 11.15
C PRO A 270 26.33 19.15 10.12
N TYR A 271 27.21 19.60 9.21
CA TYR A 271 26.85 20.49 8.11
C TYR A 271 25.84 19.83 7.15
N THR A 272 26.09 18.59 6.73
CA THR A 272 25.16 17.86 5.87
C THR A 272 23.81 17.60 6.55
N VAL A 273 23.82 17.35 7.87
CA VAL A 273 22.56 17.26 8.64
C VAL A 273 21.80 18.58 8.58
N GLN A 274 22.46 19.72 8.80
CA GLN A 274 21.82 21.04 8.72
C GLN A 274 21.20 21.32 7.34
N ASP A 275 21.82 20.88 6.24
CA ASP A 275 21.23 21.02 4.92
C ASP A 275 19.99 20.14 4.72
N HIS A 276 20.00 18.91 5.24
CA HIS A 276 18.77 18.10 5.29
C HIS A 276 17.68 18.75 6.15
N LEU A 277 18.03 19.37 7.28
CA LEU A 277 17.05 20.06 8.13
C LEU A 277 16.37 21.21 7.38
N LYS A 278 17.12 22.01 6.62
CA LYS A 278 16.53 23.07 5.78
C LYS A 278 15.52 22.49 4.79
N ALA A 279 15.89 21.42 4.08
CA ALA A 279 15.02 20.78 3.11
C ALA A 279 13.75 20.19 3.77
N VAL A 280 13.90 19.54 4.93
CA VAL A 280 12.78 19.02 5.72
C VAL A 280 11.84 20.16 6.11
N PHE A 281 12.36 21.24 6.69
CA PHE A 281 11.58 22.39 7.14
C PHE A 281 10.82 23.06 5.99
N THR A 282 11.48 23.24 4.83
CA THR A 282 10.82 23.75 3.63
C THR A 282 9.67 22.85 3.17
N LYS A 283 9.88 21.52 3.12
CA LYS A 283 8.88 20.57 2.64
C LYS A 283 7.70 20.37 3.59
N THR A 284 7.93 20.50 4.90
CA THR A 284 6.88 20.38 5.91
C THR A 284 6.21 21.73 6.23
N GLY A 285 6.72 22.84 5.71
CA GLY A 285 6.21 24.18 5.98
C GLY A 285 6.34 24.59 7.45
N VAL A 286 7.45 24.23 8.09
CA VAL A 286 7.79 24.60 9.47
C VAL A 286 9.14 25.31 9.47
N THR A 287 9.44 26.05 10.54
CA THR A 287 10.71 26.79 10.65
C THR A 287 11.58 26.30 11.80
N ARG A 288 11.00 25.55 12.74
CA ARG A 288 11.69 25.05 13.93
C ARG A 288 11.49 23.55 14.14
N ARG A 289 12.45 22.95 14.82
CA ARG A 289 12.40 21.53 15.23
C ARG A 289 11.16 21.20 16.06
N GLN A 290 10.80 22.05 17.02
CA GLN A 290 9.63 21.85 17.86
C GLN A 290 8.33 21.91 17.05
N GLU A 291 8.27 22.79 16.03
CA GLU A 291 7.13 22.88 15.11
C GLU A 291 7.00 21.60 14.27
N LEU A 292 8.11 21.01 13.81
CA LEU A 292 8.10 19.72 13.12
C LEU A 292 7.53 18.61 14.03
N THR A 293 8.03 18.49 15.26
CA THR A 293 7.54 17.49 16.21
C THR A 293 6.06 17.69 16.52
N ALA A 294 5.64 18.94 16.79
CA ALA A 294 4.24 19.26 17.07
C ALA A 294 3.33 18.92 15.87
N ARG A 295 3.73 19.31 14.65
CA ARG A 295 2.97 19.02 13.42
C ARG A 295 2.75 17.52 13.21
N ILE A 296 3.78 16.72 13.49
CA ILE A 296 3.69 15.27 13.37
C ILE A 296 2.89 14.66 14.52
N MET A 297 3.03 15.13 15.76
CA MET A 297 2.27 14.56 16.89
C MET A 297 0.77 14.87 16.79
N LEU A 298 0.40 16.09 16.38
CA LEU A 298 -0.99 16.47 16.13
C LEU A 298 -1.64 15.59 15.04
N ALA A 299 -0.85 15.15 14.07
CA ALA A 299 -1.30 14.22 13.03
C ALA A 299 -1.54 12.79 13.53
N LEU A 300 -0.95 12.40 14.67
CA LEU A 300 -1.01 11.04 15.22
C LEU A 300 -2.06 10.89 16.31
N ASN A 301 -2.14 11.89 17.20
CA ASN A 301 -3.06 11.97 18.33
C ASN A 301 -3.52 13.43 18.42
N PRO A 302 -4.70 13.79 17.88
CA PRO A 302 -5.25 15.11 18.13
C PRO A 302 -5.51 15.27 19.64
N PRO A 303 -5.27 16.46 20.23
CA PRO A 303 -5.50 16.68 21.65
C PRO A 303 -6.99 16.48 21.97
N PRO A 304 -7.34 15.88 23.12
CA PRO A 304 -8.67 16.07 23.69
C PRO A 304 -8.78 17.53 24.13
N ASP A 305 -9.90 18.18 23.82
CA ASP A 305 -10.20 19.54 24.29
C ASP A 305 -10.13 19.65 25.83
#